data_AF-A0A3D4FGM0-F1
#
_entry.id   AF-A0A3D4FGM0-F1
#
_cell.length_a   1.000
_cell.length_b   1.000
_cell.length_c   1.000
_cell.angle_alpha   90.00
_cell.angle_beta   90.00
_cell.angle_gamma   90.00
#
_symmetry.space_group_name_H-M   'P 1'
#
loop_
_entity.id
_entity.type
_entity.pdbx_description
1 polymer ?
#
loop_
_entity_poly.entity_id
_entity_poly.type
_entity_poly.pdbx_seq_one_letter_code
_entity_poly.pdbx_strand_id
1 'polypeptide(L)'
;MKKRNILLLGLILSIVMPYSAFAMHIAEGFLSPFWCIVYFILSAPFFFLGVRAINKKTYNNKDLKMLLALVAAFCFVLSALKLPSVSGSSSHATGTALGAILFGPFAMTVIASLV
;
A
#
# COMPACT_ATOMS: atom_id res chain seq x y z
N MET A 1 1.33 -31.50 6.93
CA MET A 1 0.93 -30.88 5.65
C MET A 1 1.61 -31.64 4.51
N LYS A 2 0.87 -32.14 3.50
CA LYS A 2 1.45 -32.93 2.40
C LYS A 2 2.47 -32.10 1.61
N LYS A 3 3.60 -32.70 1.21
CA LYS A 3 4.68 -32.03 0.41
C LYS A 3 4.14 -31.25 -0.81
N ARG A 4 3.06 -31.74 -1.42
CA ARG A 4 2.36 -31.08 -2.54
C ARG A 4 1.77 -29.71 -2.17
N ASN A 5 1.28 -29.52 -0.96
CA ASN A 5 0.71 -28.24 -0.50
C ASN A 5 1.80 -27.21 -0.22
N ILE A 6 2.99 -27.66 0.20
CA ILE A 6 4.16 -26.80 0.44
C ILE A 6 4.72 -26.30 -0.90
N LEU A 7 4.79 -27.18 -1.91
CA LEU A 7 5.20 -26.80 -3.27
C LEU A 7 4.20 -25.85 -3.94
N LEU A 8 2.90 -26.10 -3.79
CA LEU A 8 1.86 -25.19 -4.28
C LEU A 8 1.91 -23.83 -3.60
N LEU A 9 2.10 -23.79 -2.27
CA LEU A 9 2.25 -22.55 -1.52
C LEU A 9 3.50 -21.78 -1.96
N GLY A 10 4.63 -22.47 -2.16
CA GLY A 10 5.86 -21.87 -2.67
C GLY A 10 5.71 -21.28 -4.08
N LEU A 11 5.01 -21.99 -4.97
CA LEU A 11 4.72 -21.52 -6.33
C LEU A 11 3.83 -20.26 -6.30
N ILE A 12 2.78 -20.26 -5.48
CA ILE A 12 1.89 -19.10 -5.29
C ILE A 12 2.69 -17.92 -4.73
N LEU A 13 3.55 -18.14 -3.74
CA LEU A 13 4.42 -17.10 -3.19
C LEU A 13 5.38 -16.53 -4.25
N SER A 14 5.92 -17.36 -5.15
CA SER A 14 6.80 -16.88 -6.22
C SER A 14 6.09 -16.07 -7.30
N ILE A 15 4.82 -16.35 -7.58
CA ILE A 15 4.01 -15.59 -8.56
C ILE A 15 3.53 -14.26 -7.95
N VAL A 16 3.34 -14.22 -6.64
CA VAL A 16 2.91 -13.03 -5.89
C VAL A 16 4.07 -12.10 -5.54
N MET A 17 5.34 -12.52 -5.77
CA MET A 17 6.50 -11.64 -5.58
C MET A 17 6.37 -10.43 -6.52
N PRO A 18 6.29 -9.20 -5.97
CA PRO A 18 6.21 -8.01 -6.80
C PRO A 18 7.55 -7.80 -7.50
N TYR A 19 7.54 -7.77 -8.84
CA TYR A 19 8.65 -7.17 -9.59
C TYR A 19 8.78 -5.71 -9.15
N SER A 20 10.01 -5.26 -8.91
CA SER A 20 10.30 -3.85 -8.61
C SER A 20 9.97 -2.99 -9.83
N ALA A 21 8.71 -2.60 -9.97
CA ALA A 21 8.31 -1.61 -10.94
C ALA A 21 8.84 -0.25 -10.46
N PHE A 22 9.64 0.42 -11.29
CA PHE A 22 10.03 1.82 -11.10
C PHE A 22 8.83 2.77 -11.35
N ALA A 23 7.66 2.42 -10.83
CA ALA A 23 6.42 3.17 -11.00
C ALA A 23 6.20 4.05 -9.76
N MET A 24 6.55 5.33 -9.89
CA MET A 24 6.06 6.39 -9.01
C MET A 24 4.70 6.91 -9.50
N HIS A 25 4.12 7.87 -8.79
CA HIS A 25 2.88 8.56 -9.16
C HIS A 25 2.82 8.87 -10.66
N ILE A 26 1.74 8.46 -11.30
CA ILE A 26 1.49 8.80 -12.71
C ILE A 26 0.95 10.24 -12.74
N ALA A 27 1.54 11.09 -13.58
CA ALA A 27 1.13 12.48 -13.68
C ALA A 27 -0.32 12.62 -14.19
N GLU A 28 -1.01 13.63 -13.69
CA GLU A 28 -2.36 14.00 -14.14
C GLU A 28 -2.38 14.22 -15.66
N GLY A 29 -3.39 13.65 -16.33
CA GLY A 29 -3.55 13.75 -17.78
C GLY A 29 -2.69 12.79 -18.63
N PHE A 30 -1.86 11.95 -18.01
CA PHE A 30 -1.04 10.97 -18.76
C PHE A 30 -1.84 9.72 -19.19
N LEU A 31 -2.83 9.30 -18.40
CA LEU A 31 -3.69 8.16 -18.72
C LEU A 31 -4.96 8.60 -19.45
N SER A 32 -5.38 7.81 -20.44
CA SER A 32 -6.70 7.99 -21.04
C SER A 32 -7.80 7.78 -19.99
N PRO A 33 -8.96 8.46 -20.09
CA PRO A 33 -10.06 8.33 -19.12
C PRO A 33 -10.54 6.89 -18.91
N PHE A 34 -10.48 6.05 -19.95
CA PHE A 34 -10.83 4.64 -19.87
C PHE A 34 -9.94 3.88 -18.88
N TRP A 35 -8.62 4.05 -19.00
CA TRP A 35 -7.65 3.40 -18.10
C TRP A 35 -7.80 3.90 -16.66
N CYS A 36 -8.06 5.18 -16.44
CA CYS A 36 -8.32 5.71 -15.09
C CYS A 36 -9.47 4.97 -14.40
N ILE A 37 -10.59 4.78 -15.10
CA ILE A 37 -11.77 4.09 -14.57
C ILE A 37 -11.46 2.62 -14.28
N VAL A 38 -10.75 1.93 -15.18
CA VAL A 38 -10.35 0.53 -14.98
C VAL A 38 -9.52 0.36 -13.70
N TYR A 39 -8.51 1.20 -13.50
CA TYR A 39 -7.68 1.12 -12.28
C TYR A 39 -8.45 1.47 -11.01
N PHE A 40 -9.40 2.40 -11.08
CA PHE A 40 -10.25 2.76 -9.95
C PHE A 40 -11.21 1.62 -9.54
N ILE A 41 -11.80 0.95 -10.53
CA ILE A 41 -12.65 -0.23 -10.29
C ILE A 41 -11.83 -1.38 -9.70
N LEU A 42 -10.60 -1.58 -10.19
CA LEU A 42 -9.72 -2.65 -9.72
C LEU A 42 -9.25 -2.41 -8.27
N SER A 43 -9.01 -1.15 -7.88
CA SER A 43 -8.55 -0.79 -6.54
C SER A 43 -9.68 -0.71 -5.50
N ALA A 44 -10.90 -0.38 -5.92
CA ALA A 44 -12.08 -0.26 -5.08
C ALA A 44 -12.29 -1.42 -4.08
N PRO A 45 -12.27 -2.72 -4.46
CA PRO A 45 -12.51 -3.80 -3.51
C PRO A 45 -11.48 -3.84 -2.37
N PHE A 46 -10.21 -3.53 -2.67
CA PHE A 46 -9.15 -3.50 -1.67
C PHE A 46 -9.28 -2.31 -0.71
N PHE A 47 -9.77 -1.18 -1.21
CA PHE A 47 -10.10 -0.02 -0.38
C PHE A 47 -11.25 -0.34 0.58
N PHE A 48 -12.34 -0.92 0.09
CA PHE A 48 -13.48 -1.31 0.94
C PHE A 48 -13.09 -2.34 2.01
N LEU A 49 -12.28 -3.34 1.65
CA LEU A 49 -11.74 -4.31 2.62
C LEU A 49 -10.86 -3.63 3.67
N GLY A 50 -10.06 -2.64 3.26
CA GLY A 50 -9.23 -1.85 4.15
C GLY A 50 -10.04 -1.05 5.17
N VAL A 51 -11.06 -0.32 4.70
CA VAL A 51 -11.98 0.44 5.57
C VAL A 51 -12.67 -0.50 6.57
N ARG A 52 -13.13 -1.68 6.11
CA ARG A 52 -13.79 -2.66 6.97
C ARG A 52 -12.84 -3.23 8.02
N ALA A 53 -11.58 -3.48 7.65
CA ALA A 53 -10.54 -3.94 8.56
C ALA A 53 -10.19 -2.89 9.63
N ILE A 54 -10.08 -1.61 9.24
CA ILE A 54 -9.85 -0.50 10.17
C ILE A 54 -11.03 -0.36 11.13
N ASN A 55 -12.26 -0.33 10.63
CA ASN A 55 -13.45 -0.22 11.46
C ASN A 55 -13.55 -1.35 12.48
N LYS A 56 -13.27 -2.59 12.08
CA LYS A 56 -13.25 -3.74 13.00
C LYS A 56 -12.18 -3.60 14.09
N LYS A 57 -10.98 -3.12 13.73
CA LYS A 57 -9.87 -2.92 14.70
C LYS A 57 -10.12 -1.76 15.64
N THR A 58 -10.72 -0.67 15.17
CA THR A 58 -10.96 0.53 15.97
C THR A 58 -12.29 0.52 16.76
N TYR A 59 -13.18 -0.44 16.50
CA TYR A 59 -14.46 -0.53 17.23
C TYR A 59 -14.27 -0.59 18.76
N ASN A 60 -13.26 -1.33 19.23
CA ASN A 60 -12.99 -1.48 20.67
C ASN A 60 -12.03 -0.42 21.24
N ASN A 61 -11.16 0.19 20.42
CA ASN A 61 -10.09 1.07 20.90
C ASN A 61 -9.96 2.32 20.04
N LYS A 62 -10.53 3.44 20.49
CA LYS A 62 -10.52 4.72 19.77
C LYS A 62 -9.10 5.28 19.57
N ASP A 63 -8.16 4.96 20.44
CA ASP A 63 -6.76 5.40 20.35
C ASP A 63 -6.06 4.90 19.08
N LEU A 64 -6.49 3.75 18.55
CA LEU A 64 -5.96 3.21 17.29
C LEU A 64 -6.28 4.09 16.09
N LYS A 65 -7.39 4.85 16.11
CA LYS A 65 -7.72 5.82 15.06
C LYS A 65 -6.72 6.98 15.03
N MET A 66 -6.37 7.49 16.21
CA MET A 66 -5.35 8.54 16.36
C MET A 66 -4.00 8.07 15.84
N LEU A 67 -3.62 6.84 16.19
CA LEU A 67 -2.33 6.28 15.79
C LEU A 67 -2.28 6.01 14.27
N LEU A 68 -3.38 5.56 13.66
CA LEU A 68 -3.49 5.46 12.20
C LEU A 68 -3.33 6.82 11.50
N ALA A 69 -3.93 7.89 12.06
CA ALA A 69 -3.81 9.23 11.51
C ALA A 69 -2.36 9.75 11.60
N LEU A 70 -1.67 9.50 12.72
CA LEU A 70 -0.25 9.82 12.87
C LEU A 70 0.61 9.09 11.82
N VAL A 71 0.31 7.82 11.57
CA VAL A 71 1.02 7.01 10.58
C VAL A 71 0.79 7.53 9.17
N ALA A 72 -0.42 7.98 8.84
CA ALA A 72 -0.72 8.63 7.57
C ALA A 72 0.11 9.92 7.39
N ALA A 73 0.12 10.78 8.40
CA ALA A 73 0.95 11.99 8.40
C ALA A 73 2.45 11.66 8.27
N PHE A 74 2.93 10.63 8.96
CA PHE A 74 4.31 10.17 8.88
C PHE A 74 4.67 9.66 7.48
N CYS A 75 3.80 8.86 6.85
CA CYS A 75 4.01 8.38 5.47
C CYS A 75 4.04 9.55 4.47
N PHE A 76 3.16 10.53 4.63
CA PHE A 76 3.16 11.75 3.82
C PHE A 76 4.47 12.55 3.96
N VAL A 77 4.91 12.79 5.19
CA VAL A 77 6.17 13.51 5.48
C VAL A 77 7.38 12.74 4.94
N LEU A 78 7.43 11.42 5.12
CA LEU A 78 8.48 10.57 4.54
C LEU A 78 8.50 10.67 3.01
N SER A 79 7.34 10.69 2.38
CA SER A 79 7.23 10.82 0.91
C SER A 79 7.71 12.18 0.41
N ALA A 80 7.66 13.23 1.24
CA ALA A 80 8.21 14.55 0.90
C ALA A 80 9.73 14.65 1.14
N LEU A 81 10.33 13.70 1.87
CA LEU A 81 11.71 13.74 2.30
C LEU A 81 12.63 13.27 1.16
N LYS A 82 13.50 14.16 0.67
CA LYS A 82 14.45 13.87 -0.42
C LYS A 82 15.55 12.95 0.11
N LEU A 83 15.59 11.72 -0.37
CA LEU A 83 16.66 10.76 -0.06
C LEU A 83 17.60 10.63 -1.26
N PRO A 84 18.93 10.65 -1.04
CA PRO A 84 19.90 10.47 -2.11
C PRO A 84 19.75 9.07 -2.70
N SER A 85 19.46 8.98 -4.00
CA SER A 85 19.36 7.71 -4.70
C SER A 85 20.73 7.23 -5.17
N VAL A 86 20.96 5.93 -5.12
CA VAL A 86 22.18 5.25 -5.61
C VAL A 86 22.34 5.44 -7.13
N SER A 87 21.30 5.86 -7.86
CA SER A 87 21.34 6.09 -9.32
C SER A 87 21.31 7.57 -9.75
N GLY A 88 21.61 8.52 -8.87
CA GLY A 88 21.67 9.95 -9.24
C GLY A 88 20.31 10.64 -9.47
N SER A 89 19.21 10.00 -9.05
CA SER A 89 17.86 10.61 -9.04
C SER A 89 17.46 11.03 -7.62
N SER A 90 16.39 11.82 -7.49
CA SER A 90 15.74 12.05 -6.19
C SER A 90 14.73 10.93 -5.94
N SER A 91 15.07 10.00 -5.04
CA SER A 91 14.15 8.98 -4.57
C SER A 91 13.46 9.45 -3.28
N HIS A 92 12.22 9.02 -3.09
CA HIS A 92 11.42 9.35 -1.92
C HIS A 92 10.91 8.07 -1.28
N ALA A 93 11.07 7.96 0.04
CA ALA A 93 10.55 6.82 0.78
C ALA A 93 9.05 7.01 0.98
N THR A 94 8.22 6.15 0.40
CA THR A 94 6.75 6.26 0.51
C THR A 94 6.22 5.79 1.87
N GLY A 95 7.04 5.12 2.68
CA GLY A 95 6.64 4.60 4.00
C GLY A 95 5.62 3.45 3.97
N THR A 96 5.13 3.05 2.80
CA THR A 96 4.05 2.07 2.61
C THR A 96 4.44 0.67 3.09
N ALA A 97 5.65 0.22 2.81
CA ALA A 97 6.13 -1.08 3.28
C ALA A 97 6.21 -1.15 4.80
N LEU A 98 6.73 -0.10 5.44
CA LEU A 98 6.85 -0.01 6.90
C LEU A 98 5.46 0.09 7.55
N GLY A 99 4.55 0.88 6.98
CA GLY A 99 3.15 0.96 7.41
C GLY A 99 2.40 -0.38 7.26
N ALA A 100 2.66 -1.12 6.19
CA ALA A 100 2.06 -2.44 5.97
C ALA A 100 2.56 -3.50 6.97
N ILE A 101 3.83 -3.44 7.39
CA ILE A 101 4.38 -4.32 8.43
C ILE A 101 3.74 -4.03 9.80
N LEU A 102 3.57 -2.74 10.15
CA LEU A 102 3.06 -2.33 11.46
C LEU A 102 1.53 -2.49 11.59
N PHE A 103 0.76 -2.09 10.58
CA PHE A 103 -0.71 -2.01 10.65
C PHE A 103 -1.43 -3.08 9.82
N GLY A 104 -0.68 -3.79 8.99
CA GLY A 104 -1.16 -4.77 8.03
C GLY A 104 -1.45 -4.15 6.66
N PRO A 105 -1.40 -4.97 5.59
CA PRO A 105 -1.57 -4.49 4.21
C PRO A 105 -2.94 -3.85 3.97
N PHE A 106 -4.01 -4.37 4.59
CA PHE A 106 -5.37 -3.84 4.43
C PHE A 106 -5.56 -2.45 5.05
N ALA A 107 -4.92 -2.14 6.18
CA ALA A 107 -5.02 -0.80 6.74
C ALA A 107 -4.25 0.20 5.87
N MET A 108 -3.13 -0.24 5.31
CA MET A 108 -2.27 0.58 4.48
C MET A 108 -2.89 0.91 3.11
N THR A 109 -3.83 0.12 2.57
CA THR A 109 -4.54 0.50 1.34
C THR A 109 -5.33 1.79 1.49
N VAL A 110 -5.94 2.01 2.66
CA VAL A 110 -6.68 3.25 2.97
C VAL A 110 -5.73 4.40 3.28
N ILE A 111 -4.67 4.15 4.05
CA ILE A 111 -3.67 5.18 4.35
C ILE A 111 -2.97 5.63 3.06
N ALA A 112 -2.57 4.70 2.19
CA ALA A 112 -1.89 5.01 0.93
C ALA A 112 -2.80 5.73 -0.08
N SER A 113 -4.12 5.61 0.03
CA SER A 113 -5.04 6.41 -0.79
C SER A 113 -5.29 7.82 -0.25
N LEU A 114 -4.92 8.10 1.01
CA LEU A 114 -5.01 9.42 1.63
C LEU A 114 -3.74 10.26 1.42
N VAL A 115 -2.59 9.58 1.26
CA VAL A 115 -1.26 10.18 1.02
C VAL A 115 -1.07 10.40 -0.48
#